data_AF-A0A243RJ17-F1
#
_entry.id   AF-A0A243RJ17-F1
#
_cell.length_a   1.000
_cell.length_b   1.000
_cell.length_c   1.000
_cell.angle_alpha   90.00
_cell.angle_beta   90.00
_cell.angle_gamma   90.00
#
_symmetry.space_group_name_H-M   'P 1'
#
loop_
_entity.id
_entity.type
_entity.pdbx_description
1 polymer ?
#
loop_
_entity_poly.entity_id
_entity_poly.type
_entity_poly.pdbx_seq_one_letter_code
_entity_poly.pdbx_strand_id
1 'polypeptide(L)' 'MQVSAELVPDDRWERVAPLLPPHPPRRRRHPGRRPIDDRMVLAGVVHVLHKGVAWRETVSTVS' A
#
# COMPACT_ATOMS: atom_id res chain seq x y z
N MET A 1 -12.64 8.64 2.70
CA MET A 1 -11.61 7.71 3.19
C MET A 1 -10.26 8.43 3.12
N GLN A 2 -9.76 8.88 4.26
CA GLN A 2 -8.59 9.77 4.38
C GLN A 2 -7.47 9.09 5.19
N VAL A 3 -7.41 7.76 5.11
CA VAL A 3 -6.54 6.93 5.96
C VAL A 3 -5.06 7.09 5.58
N SER A 4 -4.79 7.47 4.33
CA SER A 4 -3.42 7.54 3.79
C SER A 4 -2.65 8.75 4.28
N ALA A 5 -3.29 9.91 4.42
CA ALA A 5 -2.65 11.11 4.97
C ALA A 5 -2.40 10.97 6.47
N GLU A 6 -3.26 10.23 7.18
CA GLU A 6 -3.10 9.95 8.61
C GLU A 6 -1.98 8.91 8.87
N LEU A 7 -1.95 7.83 8.09
CA LEU A 7 -0.94 6.76 8.24
C LEU A 7 0.40 7.11 7.61
N VAL A 8 0.38 7.89 6.52
CA VAL A 8 1.57 8.37 5.81
C VAL A 8 1.43 9.89 5.63
N PRO A 9 1.82 10.68 6.65
CA PRO A 9 1.89 12.13 6.55
C PRO A 9 2.79 12.62 5.38
N ASP A 10 2.57 13.84 4.92
CA ASP A 10 3.26 14.39 3.74
C ASP A 10 4.78 14.42 3.91
N ASP A 11 5.27 14.87 5.06
CA ASP A 11 6.70 14.93 5.38
C ASP A 11 7.39 13.55 5.33
N ARG A 12 6.64 12.48 5.68
CA ARG A 12 7.11 11.10 5.53
C ARG A 12 7.09 10.67 4.08
N TRP A 13 6.01 10.97 3.36
CA TRP A 13 5.89 10.64 1.94
C TRP A 13 6.98 11.31 1.10
N GLU A 14 7.28 12.58 1.36
CA GLU A 14 8.33 13.36 0.68
C GLU A 14 9.72 12.73 0.82
N ARG A 15 9.99 12.03 1.94
CA ARG A 15 11.26 11.32 2.14
C ARG A 15 11.28 9.95 1.46
N VAL A 16 10.13 9.29 1.31
CA VAL A 16 10.04 7.92 0.77
C VAL A 16 9.86 7.91 -0.75
N ALA A 17 9.02 8.78 -1.31
CA ALA A 17 8.68 8.79 -2.72
C ALA A 17 9.89 8.84 -3.66
N PRO A 18 10.96 9.64 -3.40
CA PRO A 18 12.14 9.67 -4.25
C PRO A 18 12.97 8.38 -4.24
N LEU A 19 12.77 7.52 -3.24
CA LEU A 19 13.50 6.26 -3.10
C LEU A 19 12.82 5.11 -3.85
N LEU A 20 11.57 5.30 -4.30
CA LEU A 20 10.84 4.29 -5.04
C LEU A 20 11.40 4.16 -6.46
N PRO A 21 11.54 2.93 -6.98
CA PRO A 21 11.98 2.74 -8.35
C PRO A 21 10.92 3.29 -9.32
N PRO A 22 11.34 3.77 -10.51
CA PRO A 22 10.39 4.22 -11.52
C PRO A 22 9.46 3.09 -11.94
N HIS A 23 8.18 3.41 -12.18
CA HIS A 23 7.23 2.40 -12.63
C HIS A 23 7.63 1.81 -13.98
N PRO A 24 7.59 0.48 -14.14
CA PRO A 24 7.83 -0.15 -15.43
C PRO A 24 6.79 0.33 -16.45
N PRO A 25 7.18 0.47 -17.72
CA PRO A 25 6.27 0.91 -18.77
C PRO A 25 5.09 -0.05 -18.88
N ARG A 26 3.89 0.52 -18.98
CA ARG A 26 2.66 -0.27 -19.03
C ARG A 26 2.62 -1.12 -20.30
N ARG A 27 2.31 -2.41 -20.16
CA ARG A 27 2.11 -3.30 -21.31
C ARG A 27 1.03 -2.75 -22.23
N ARG A 28 1.32 -2.70 -23.54
CA ARG A 28 0.38 -2.22 -24.56
C ARG A 28 -0.76 -3.21 -24.82
N ARG A 29 -0.44 -4.50 -24.87
CA ARG A 29 -1.40 -5.58 -25.15
C ARG A 29 -1.77 -6.31 -23.87
N HIS A 30 -3.07 -6.54 -23.67
CA HIS A 30 -3.65 -7.09 -22.43
C HIS A 30 -3.14 -6.39 -21.17
N PRO A 31 -3.37 -5.06 -21.05
CA PRO A 31 -3.01 -4.39 -19.82
C PRO A 31 -3.84 -4.98 -18.67
N GLY A 32 -3.16 -5.48 -17.64
CA GLY A 32 -3.81 -5.92 -16.41
C GLY A 32 -4.43 -4.75 -15.64
N ARG A 33 -4.80 -5.01 -14.38
CA ARG A 33 -5.32 -3.98 -13.47
C ARG A 33 -4.33 -2.82 -13.35
N ARG A 34 -4.86 -1.58 -13.33
CA ARG A 34 -4.05 -0.39 -13.09
C ARG A 34 -3.39 -0.49 -11.70
N PRO A 35 -2.10 -0.13 -11.56
CA PRO A 35 -1.46 -0.02 -10.26
C PRO A 35 -2.24 0.91 -9.35
N ILE A 36 -2.26 0.58 -8.06
CA ILE A 36 -2.73 1.48 -7.02
C ILE A 36 -1.63 2.53 -6.79
N ASP A 37 -2.02 3.73 -6.37
CA ASP A 37 -1.09 4.79 -5.98
C ASP A 37 -0.11 4.32 -4.88
N ASP A 38 1.17 4.63 -5.02
CA ASP A 38 2.22 4.11 -4.13
C ASP A 38 2.05 4.56 -2.67
N ARG A 39 1.53 5.77 -2.44
CA ARG A 39 1.28 6.28 -1.08
C ARG A 39 0.16 5.49 -0.42
N MET A 40 -0.87 5.10 -1.18
CA MET A 40 -1.93 4.22 -0.71
C MET A 40 -1.41 2.83 -0.36
N VAL A 41 -0.51 2.27 -1.19
CA VAL A 41 0.14 0.97 -0.91
C VAL A 41 0.96 1.04 0.37
N LEU A 42 1.78 2.09 0.52
CA LEU A 42 2.57 2.31 1.73
C LEU A 42 1.68 2.45 2.98
N ALA A 43 0.57 3.18 2.87
CA ALA A 43 -0.40 3.29 3.96
C ALA A 43 -0.96 1.91 4.36
N GLY A 44 -1.27 1.05 3.38
CA GLY A 44 -1.69 -0.33 3.64
C GLY A 44 -0.63 -1.16 4.35
N VAL A 45 0.63 -1.06 3.94
CA VAL A 45 1.76 -1.75 4.59
C VAL A 45 1.92 -1.27 6.03
N VAL A 46 1.94 0.06 6.26
CA VAL A 46 2.03 0.66 7.60
C VAL A 46 0.85 0.23 8.47
N HIS A 47 -0.35 0.16 7.90
CA HIS A 47 -1.54 -0.30 8.60
C HIS A 47 -1.38 -1.74 9.10
N VAL A 48 -0.97 -2.68 8.23
CA VAL A 48 -0.75 -4.08 8.58
C VAL A 48 0.30 -4.21 9.68
N LEU A 49 1.41 -3.48 9.56
CA LEU A 49 2.48 -3.48 10.56
C LEU A 49 2.03 -2.88 11.89
N HIS A 50 1.26 -1.79 11.88
CA HIS A 50 0.81 -1.09 13.08
C HIS A 50 -0.29 -1.85 13.83
N LYS A 51 -1.24 -2.45 13.10
CA LYS A 51 -2.32 -3.25 13.69
C LYS A 51 -1.88 -4.66 14.03
N GLY A 52 -0.68 -5.07 13.61
CA GLY A 52 -0.14 -6.38 13.89
C GLY A 52 -1.09 -7.47 13.44
N VAL A 53 -1.66 -7.36 12.23
CA VAL A 53 -2.44 -8.46 11.64
C VAL A 53 -1.48 -9.63 11.55
N ALA A 54 -1.54 -10.51 12.55
CA ALA A 54 -0.78 -11.72 12.54
C ALA A 54 -1.20 -12.43 11.26
N TRP A 55 -0.24 -12.94 10.51
CA TRP A 55 -0.47 -13.76 9.30
C TRP A 55 -1.45 -14.94 9.55
N ARG A 56 -1.81 -15.19 10.81
CA ARG A 56 -2.71 -16.22 11.34
C ARG A 56 -4.17 -15.78 11.52
N GLU A 57 -4.52 -14.50 11.35
CA GLU A 57 -5.92 -14.03 11.44
C GLU A 57 -6.70 -14.18 10.12
N THR A 58 -6.19 -14.98 9.17
CA THR A 58 -7.02 -15.49 8.07
C THR A 58 -7.88 -16.65 8.59
N VAL A 59 -9.07 -16.31 9.09
CA VAL A 59 -10.25 -17.18 9.27
C VAL A 59 -10.02 -18.55 9.91
N SER A 60 -10.41 -18.67 11.18
CA SER A 60 -11.08 -19.87 11.71
C SER A 60 -11.91 -19.50 12.94
N THR A 61 -13.02 -18.82 12.72
CA THR A 61 -14.18 -18.91 13.63
C THR A 61 -15.41 -18.92 12.75
N VAL A 62 -15.64 -20.08 12.15
CA VAL A 62 -17.01 -20.50 11.83
C VAL A 62 -17.50 -21.19 13.09
N SER A 63 -18.53 -20.61 13.71
CA SER A 63 -19.31 -21.21 14.79
C SER A 63 -19.99 -22.50 14.37
#